data_AF-A0A6G8CIB0-F1
#
_entry.id   AF-A0A6G8CIB0-F1
#
_cell.length_a   1.000
_cell.length_b   1.000
_cell.length_c   1.000
_cell.angle_alpha   90.00
_cell.angle_beta   90.00
_cell.angle_gamma   90.00
#
_symmetry.space_group_name_H-M   'P 1'
#
loop_
_entity.id
_entity.type
_entity.pdbx_description
1 polymer ?
#
loop_
_entity_poly.entity_id
_entity_poly.type
_entity_poly.pdbx_seq_one_letter_code
_entity_poly.pdbx_strand_id
1 'polypeptide(L)'
;MTAAAILETLRDAGLQLNLTSEHTIKVKPATLLNDELRTLIRSHKDELAKLLEAEIDAHERGLDVWKEQTRWRERSTSYYMHHIGCADCIAAGRGAGYGERCAAGAGLWKAYQDASKRKPLN
;
A
#
# COMPACT_ATOMS: atom_id res chain seq x y z
N MET A 1 -9.20 28.24 12.66
CA MET A 1 -8.34 27.03 12.69
C MET A 1 -8.82 26.11 11.58
N THR A 2 -7.94 25.43 10.84
CA THR A 2 -8.36 24.52 9.74
C THR A 2 -8.73 23.14 10.29
N ALA A 3 -9.53 22.37 9.56
CA ALA A 3 -9.87 20.99 9.95
C ALA A 3 -8.63 20.08 10.13
N ALA A 4 -7.58 20.29 9.31
CA ALA A 4 -6.32 19.57 9.46
C ALA A 4 -5.60 19.94 10.76
N ALA A 5 -5.53 21.24 11.12
CA ALA A 5 -4.94 21.67 12.38
C ALA A 5 -5.73 21.15 13.60
N ILE A 6 -7.06 21.04 13.48
CA ILE A 6 -7.91 20.44 14.50
C ILE A 6 -7.62 18.94 14.64
N LEU A 7 -7.49 18.22 13.53
CA LEU A 7 -7.17 16.80 13.54
C LEU A 7 -5.83 16.51 14.25
N GLU A 8 -4.81 17.32 13.96
CA GLU A 8 -3.51 17.22 14.64
C GLU A 8 -3.61 17.57 16.13
N THR A 9 -4.31 18.65 16.48
CA THR A 9 -4.54 19.03 17.89
C THR A 9 -5.23 17.90 18.67
N LEU A 10 -6.19 17.21 18.06
CA LEU A 10 -6.87 16.09 18.69
C LEU A 10 -5.93 14.88 18.85
N ARG A 11 -5.06 14.62 17.86
CA ARG A 11 -4.05 13.56 17.93
C ARG A 11 -3.00 13.83 19.00
N ASP A 12 -2.53 15.07 19.13
CA ASP A 12 -1.62 15.52 20.20
C ASP A 12 -2.26 15.39 21.59
N ALA A 13 -3.59 15.58 21.68
CA ALA A 13 -4.35 15.30 22.90
C ALA A 13 -4.52 13.79 23.19
N GLY A 14 -3.93 12.91 22.37
CA GLY A 14 -3.99 11.46 22.51
C GLY A 14 -5.28 10.84 21.99
N LEU A 15 -6.07 11.58 21.19
CA LEU A 15 -7.30 11.07 20.60
C LEU A 15 -7.05 10.44 19.23
N GLN A 16 -7.53 9.22 19.06
CA GLN A 16 -7.62 8.52 17.80
C GLN A 16 -9.00 8.74 17.20
N LEU A 17 -9.04 9.32 16.00
CA LEU A 17 -10.25 9.53 15.24
C LEU A 17 -10.31 8.52 14.11
N ASN A 18 -11.44 7.82 13.99
CA ASN A 18 -11.69 6.87 12.92
C ASN A 18 -13.07 7.14 12.32
N LEU A 19 -13.16 7.07 10.99
CA LEU A 19 -14.43 7.09 10.29
C LEU A 19 -15.04 5.69 10.28
N THR A 20 -16.31 5.56 10.64
CA THR A 20 -17.07 4.31 10.48
C THR A 20 -17.70 4.24 9.09
N SER A 21 -18.13 3.05 8.67
CA SER A 21 -18.95 2.84 7.47
C SER A 21 -20.22 3.72 7.38
N GLU A 22 -20.75 4.19 8.52
CA GLU A 22 -21.90 5.10 8.60
C GLU A 22 -21.52 6.60 8.54
N HIS A 23 -20.32 6.95 8.05
CA HIS A 23 -19.78 8.34 8.04
C HIS A 23 -19.77 9.03 9.42
N THR A 24 -19.72 8.25 10.49
CA THR A 24 -19.65 8.74 11.86
C THR A 24 -18.21 8.68 12.35
N ILE A 25 -17.76 9.76 13.02
CA ILE A 25 -16.42 9.85 13.60
C ILE A 25 -16.46 9.20 14.98
N LYS A 26 -15.75 8.08 15.13
CA LYS A 26 -15.48 7.45 16.42
C LYS A 26 -14.17 8.00 16.99
N VAL A 27 -14.21 8.39 18.25
CA VAL A 27 -13.07 8.95 18.98
C VAL A 27 -12.69 8.02 20.12
N LYS A 28 -11.40 7.72 20.27
CA LYS A 28 -10.87 6.90 21.36
C LYS A 28 -9.58 7.52 21.95
N PRO A 29 -9.33 7.40 23.27
CA PRO A 29 -10.25 6.95 24.30
C PRO A 29 -11.31 8.03 24.60
N ALA A 30 -12.56 7.62 24.84
CA ALA A 30 -13.65 8.55 25.14
C ALA A 30 -13.47 9.29 26.47
N THR A 31 -12.57 8.81 27.34
CA THR A 31 -12.24 9.43 28.64
C THR A 31 -11.53 10.77 28.49
N LEU A 32 -10.82 10.99 27.38
CA LEU A 32 -10.13 12.25 27.09
C LEU A 32 -11.02 13.25 26.34
N LEU A 33 -12.25 12.85 26.00
CA LEU A 33 -13.18 13.67 25.23
C LEU A 33 -13.99 14.58 26.15
N ASN A 34 -13.52 15.81 26.35
CA ASN A 34 -14.22 16.87 27.07
C ASN A 34 -15.22 17.64 26.15
N ASP A 35 -16.02 18.54 26.72
CA ASP A 35 -17.07 19.25 25.97
C ASP A 35 -16.54 20.27 24.95
N GLU A 36 -15.37 20.85 25.19
CA GLU A 36 -14.70 21.74 24.24
C GLU A 36 -14.29 20.96 22.99
N LEU A 37 -13.63 19.81 23.16
CA LEU A 37 -13.23 18.93 22.07
C LEU A 37 -14.44 18.36 21.32
N ARG A 38 -15.54 18.04 22.03
CA ARG A 38 -16.81 17.65 21.37
C ARG A 38 -17.37 18.75 20.51
N THR A 39 -17.33 20.00 20.99
CA THR A 39 -17.82 21.16 20.25
C THR A 39 -16.96 21.38 19.01
N LEU A 40 -15.64 21.33 19.16
CA LEU A 40 -14.69 21.48 18.06
C LEU A 40 -14.90 20.43 16.95
N ILE A 41 -15.06 19.16 17.33
CA ILE A 41 -15.33 18.06 16.39
C ILE A 41 -16.68 18.26 15.69
N ARG A 42 -17.73 18.69 16.40
CA ARG A 42 -19.04 18.94 15.81
C ARG A 42 -19.03 20.10 14.82
N SER A 43 -18.31 21.19 15.13
CA SER A 43 -18.20 22.37 14.28
C SER A 43 -17.49 22.10 12.95
N HIS A 44 -16.61 21.10 12.89
CA HIS A 44 -15.83 20.75 11.70
C HIS A 44 -16.08 19.31 11.20
N LYS A 45 -17.22 18.71 11.59
CA LYS A 45 -17.50 17.28 11.37
C LYS A 45 -17.30 16.84 9.92
N ASP A 46 -17.88 17.58 8.97
CA ASP A 46 -17.86 17.19 7.56
C ASP A 46 -16.47 17.32 6.95
N GLU A 47 -15.71 18.34 7.34
CA GLU A 47 -14.32 18.51 6.89
C GLU A 47 -13.41 17.43 7.48
N LEU A 48 -13.57 17.11 8.77
CA LEU A 48 -12.84 16.02 9.43
C LEU A 48 -13.17 14.66 8.81
N ALA A 49 -14.44 14.40 8.48
CA ALA A 49 -14.85 13.18 7.81
C ALA A 49 -14.18 13.02 6.44
N LYS A 50 -14.16 14.09 5.62
CA LYS A 50 -13.47 14.10 4.32
C LYS A 50 -11.97 13.87 4.44
N LEU A 51 -11.33 14.45 5.45
CA LEU A 51 -9.90 14.24 5.68
C LEU A 51 -9.61 12.78 6.07
N LEU A 52 -10.40 12.21 6.98
CA LEU A 52 -10.25 10.81 7.39
C LEU A 52 -10.54 9.84 6.23
N GLU A 53 -11.53 10.14 5.40
CA GLU A 53 -11.81 9.38 4.17
C GLU A 53 -10.63 9.45 3.20
N ALA A 54 -10.07 10.64 2.95
CA ALA A 54 -8.90 10.80 2.10
C ALA A 54 -7.66 10.07 2.65
N GLU A 55 -7.48 10.01 3.97
CA GLU A 55 -6.42 9.22 4.62
C GLU A 55 -6.64 7.72 4.45
N ILE A 56 -7.87 7.22 4.59
CA ILE A 56 -8.24 5.82 4.34
C ILE A 56 -7.94 5.46 2.89
N ASP A 57 -8.42 6.27 1.94
CA ASP A 57 -8.17 6.09 0.51
C ASP A 57 -6.66 6.07 0.18
N ALA A 58 -5.89 6.97 0.79
CA ALA A 58 -4.43 7.00 0.61
C ALA A 58 -3.77 5.75 1.18
N HIS A 59 -4.23 5.26 2.33
CA HIS A 59 -3.76 4.01 2.93
C HIS A 59 -4.09 2.80 2.05
N GLU A 60 -5.33 2.69 1.55
CA GLU A 60 -5.75 1.61 0.66
C GLU A 60 -4.94 1.59 -0.64
N ARG A 61 -4.73 2.75 -1.27
CA ARG A 61 -3.82 2.88 -2.41
C ARG A 61 -2.40 2.42 -2.06
N GLY A 62 -1.91 2.77 -0.87
CA GLY A 62 -0.62 2.32 -0.36
C GLY A 62 -0.54 0.79 -0.20
N LEU A 63 -1.60 0.16 0.29
CA LEU A 63 -1.72 -1.30 0.40
C LEU A 63 -1.69 -1.97 -0.97
N ASP A 64 -2.34 -1.40 -1.98
CA ASP A 64 -2.33 -1.94 -3.34
C ASP A 64 -0.94 -1.86 -3.98
N VAL A 65 -0.24 -0.75 -3.76
CA VAL A 65 1.16 -0.59 -4.16
C VAL A 65 2.05 -1.64 -3.45
N TRP A 66 1.82 -1.91 -2.16
CA TRP A 66 2.55 -2.95 -1.42
C TRP A 66 2.25 -4.37 -1.92
N LYS A 67 0.97 -4.68 -2.23
CA LYS A 67 0.57 -5.97 -2.82
C LYS A 67 1.24 -6.21 -4.17
N GLU A 68 1.29 -5.19 -5.05
CA GLU A 68 1.93 -5.32 -6.36
C GLU A 68 3.44 -5.51 -6.23
N GLN A 69 4.11 -4.79 -5.32
CA GLN A 69 5.53 -5.03 -5.02
C GLN A 69 5.79 -6.44 -4.51
N THR A 70 4.94 -6.95 -3.63
CA THR A 70 5.06 -8.30 -3.09
C THR A 70 4.93 -9.35 -4.19
N ARG A 71 3.92 -9.22 -5.06
CA ARG A 71 3.74 -10.09 -6.24
C ARG A 71 4.94 -10.05 -7.19
N TRP A 72 5.52 -8.86 -7.40
CA TRP A 72 6.73 -8.73 -8.20
C TRP A 72 7.92 -9.46 -7.55
N ARG A 73 8.13 -9.30 -6.23
CA ARG A 73 9.21 -9.98 -5.50
C ARG A 73 9.07 -11.50 -5.56
N GLU A 74 7.86 -12.03 -5.37
CA GLU A 74 7.58 -13.47 -5.47
C GLU A 74 7.93 -14.02 -6.84
N ARG A 75 7.44 -13.40 -7.92
CA ARG A 75 7.73 -13.83 -9.30
C ARG A 75 9.21 -13.70 -9.66
N SER A 76 9.86 -12.63 -9.20
CA SER A 76 11.30 -12.43 -9.36
C SER A 76 12.08 -13.54 -8.67
N THR A 77 11.73 -13.86 -7.42
CA THR A 77 12.37 -14.93 -6.64
C THR A 77 12.26 -16.27 -7.35
N SER A 78 11.05 -16.64 -7.79
CA SER A 78 10.83 -17.89 -8.53
C SER A 78 11.66 -17.98 -9.80
N TYR A 79 11.73 -16.90 -10.58
CA TYR A 79 12.56 -16.85 -11.79
C TYR A 79 14.05 -16.96 -11.46
N TYR A 80 14.58 -16.17 -10.53
CA TYR A 80 16.00 -16.18 -10.20
C TYR A 80 16.47 -17.48 -9.57
N MET A 81 15.66 -18.08 -8.68
CA MET A 81 15.97 -19.40 -8.10
C MET A 81 16.06 -20.48 -9.17
N HIS A 82 15.13 -20.50 -10.13
CA HIS A 82 15.18 -21.42 -11.26
C HIS A 82 16.39 -21.14 -12.17
N HIS A 83 16.62 -19.88 -12.51
CA HIS A 83 17.68 -19.46 -13.42
C HIS A 83 19.06 -19.87 -12.91
N ILE A 84 19.32 -19.73 -11.61
CA ILE A 84 20.61 -20.11 -11.01
C ILE A 84 20.73 -21.64 -10.91
N GLY A 85 19.63 -22.35 -10.70
CA GLY A 85 19.62 -23.81 -10.52
C GLY A 85 19.54 -24.64 -11.81
N CYS A 86 19.22 -24.04 -12.96
CA CYS A 86 19.01 -24.76 -14.22
C CYS A 86 20.19 -24.52 -15.18
N ALA A 87 20.86 -25.59 -15.62
CA ALA A 87 22.00 -25.50 -16.53
C ALA A 87 21.67 -24.84 -17.88
N ASP A 88 20.47 -25.06 -18.40
CA ASP A 88 20.01 -24.41 -19.63
C ASP A 88 19.76 -22.92 -19.40
N CYS A 89 19.07 -22.58 -18.31
CA CYS A 89 18.70 -21.20 -18.03
C CYS A 89 19.87 -20.34 -17.55
N ILE A 90 20.84 -20.89 -16.81
CA ILE A 90 22.03 -20.15 -16.38
C ILE A 90 22.92 -19.80 -17.58
N ALA A 91 22.94 -20.65 -18.62
CA ALA A 91 23.60 -20.40 -19.89
C ALA A 91 22.78 -19.48 -20.82
N ALA A 92 21.45 -19.38 -20.59
CA ALA A 92 20.55 -18.52 -21.35
C ALA A 92 20.70 -17.03 -20.93
N GLY A 93 21.45 -16.27 -21.71
CA GLY A 93 21.62 -14.82 -21.53
C GLY A 93 20.35 -13.98 -21.79
N ARG A 94 20.55 -12.65 -21.86
CA ARG A 94 19.49 -11.67 -22.19
C ARG A 94 19.32 -11.50 -23.70
N GLY A 95 18.79 -12.50 -24.41
CA GLY A 95 18.35 -12.32 -25.80
C GLY A 95 18.48 -13.57 -26.67
N ALA A 96 18.01 -13.47 -27.92
CA ALA A 96 17.96 -14.55 -28.91
C ALA A 96 19.34 -15.07 -29.39
N GLY A 97 20.44 -14.46 -28.94
CA GLY A 97 21.81 -14.86 -29.28
C GLY A 97 22.52 -15.72 -28.22
N TYR A 98 21.87 -15.98 -27.09
CA TYR A 98 22.37 -16.84 -26.02
C TYR A 98 21.36 -17.97 -25.80
N GLY A 99 21.81 -19.15 -25.36
CA GLY A 99 21.06 -20.41 -25.36
C GLY A 99 19.59 -20.33 -24.93
N GLU A 100 18.78 -21.28 -25.40
CA GLU A 100 17.35 -21.28 -25.10
C GLU A 100 17.08 -21.55 -23.61
N ARG A 101 16.10 -20.83 -23.05
CA ARG A 101 15.56 -21.18 -21.73
C ARG A 101 14.79 -22.49 -21.86
N CYS A 102 14.87 -23.37 -20.85
CA CYS A 102 13.98 -24.51 -20.78
C CYS A 102 12.50 -24.04 -20.69
N ALA A 103 11.55 -24.92 -20.99
CA ALA A 103 10.13 -24.57 -21.02
C ALA A 103 9.63 -23.95 -19.70
N ALA A 104 10.10 -24.47 -18.55
CA ALA A 104 9.77 -23.93 -17.23
C ALA A 104 10.37 -22.52 -17.03
N GLY A 105 11.64 -22.33 -17.37
CA GLY A 105 12.32 -21.05 -17.30
C GLY A 105 11.70 -19.98 -18.21
N ALA A 106 11.23 -20.36 -19.40
CA ALA A 106 10.52 -19.46 -20.31
C ALA A 106 9.20 -18.97 -19.70
N GLY A 107 8.44 -19.84 -19.05
CA GLY A 107 7.21 -19.48 -18.33
C GLY A 107 7.46 -18.51 -17.17
N LEU A 108 8.48 -18.79 -16.34
CA LEU A 108 8.89 -17.92 -15.23
C LEU A 108 9.41 -16.57 -15.72
N TRP A 109 10.16 -16.55 -16.81
CA TRP A 109 10.66 -15.33 -17.44
C TRP A 109 9.51 -14.43 -17.93
N LYS A 110 8.48 -15.01 -18.56
CA LYS A 110 7.28 -14.26 -18.96
C LYS A 110 6.57 -13.65 -17.75
N ALA A 111 6.36 -14.43 -16.70
CA ALA A 111 5.71 -13.96 -15.47
C ALA A 111 6.49 -12.83 -14.78
N TYR A 112 7.83 -12.94 -14.75
CA TYR A 112 8.72 -11.90 -14.25
C TYR A 112 8.66 -10.61 -15.09
N GLN A 113 8.69 -10.72 -16.42
CA GLN A 113 8.58 -9.55 -17.30
C GLN A 113 7.24 -8.84 -17.14
N ASP A 114 6.14 -9.58 -17.05
CA ASP A 114 4.81 -9.00 -16.87
C ASP A 114 4.66 -8.31 -15.50
N ALA A 115 5.29 -8.86 -14.46
CA ALA A 115 5.37 -8.20 -13.15
C ALA A 115 6.27 -6.95 -13.19
N SER A 116 7.38 -7.00 -13.93
CA SER A 116 8.34 -5.90 -14.01
C SER A 116 7.77 -4.67 -14.72
N LYS A 117 6.85 -4.85 -15.67
CA LYS A 117 6.06 -3.76 -16.28
C LYS A 117 5.15 -3.05 -15.27
N ARG A 118 4.77 -3.73 -14.19
CA ARG A 118 3.87 -3.23 -13.14
C ARG A 118 4.61 -2.84 -11.87
N LYS A 119 5.95 -2.92 -11.87
CA LYS A 119 6.77 -2.50 -10.74
C LYS A 119 6.50 -1.02 -10.45
N PRO A 120 6.06 -0.64 -9.24
CA PRO A 120 5.95 0.76 -8.89
C PRO A 120 7.36 1.39 -8.94
N LEU A 121 7.43 2.57 -9.56
CA LEU A 121 8.65 3.39 -9.56
C LEU A 121 8.96 3.77 -8.12
N ASN A 122 10.23 3.59 -7.72
CA ASN A 122 10.70 3.91 -6.38
C ASN A 122 10.61 5.41 -6.12
#